data_AF-A0A1H9TH93-F1
#
_entry.id   AF-A0A1H9TH93-F1
#
_cell.length_a   1.000
_cell.length_b   1.000
_cell.length_c   1.000
_cell.angle_alpha   90.00
_cell.angle_beta   90.00
_cell.angle_gamma   90.00
#
_symmetry.space_group_name_H-M   'P 1'
#
loop_
_entity.id
_entity.type
_entity.pdbx_description
1 polymer ?
#
loop_
_entity_poly.entity_id
_entity_poly.type
_entity_poly.pdbx_seq_one_letter_code
_entity_poly.pdbx_strand_id
1 'polypeptide(L)' 'MSSNEKIDLALLLDNIRLEISHYYQAGSDVAKVKLKSTEVDYIELIKEHLSIDGRTFTFDEATRVLTIDSSKCQRPD' A
#
# COMPACT_ATOMS: atom_id res chain seq x y z
N MET A 1 -4.79 2.86 -19.87
CA MET A 1 -3.44 3.00 -19.28
C MET A 1 -2.38 2.94 -20.35
N SER A 2 -1.68 4.06 -20.53
CA SER A 2 -0.46 4.19 -21.32
C SER A 2 0.71 3.44 -20.66
N SER A 3 1.80 3.23 -21.41
CA SER A 3 3.00 2.56 -20.88
C SER A 3 3.64 3.31 -19.71
N ASN A 4 3.53 4.65 -19.69
CA ASN A 4 4.09 5.47 -18.61
C ASN A 4 3.31 5.29 -17.30
N GLU A 5 1.97 5.30 -17.36
CA GLU A 5 1.12 5.07 -16.18
C GLU A 5 1.34 3.68 -15.57
N LYS A 6 1.66 2.67 -16.40
CA LYS A 6 2.01 1.32 -15.93
C LYS A 6 3.33 1.30 -15.15
N ILE A 7 4.34 2.02 -15.64
CA ILE A 7 5.63 2.14 -14.97
C ILE A 7 5.47 2.88 -13.65
N ASP A 8 4.71 3.98 -13.66
CA ASP A 8 4.45 4.77 -12.46
C ASP A 8 3.73 3.96 -11.38
N LEU A 9 2.71 3.17 -11.75
CA LEU A 9 2.02 2.27 -10.82
C LEU A 9 2.96 1.18 -10.29
N ALA A 10 3.79 0.56 -11.13
CA ALA A 10 4.72 -0.47 -10.70
C ALA A 10 5.73 0.07 -9.67
N LEU A 11 6.31 1.25 -9.93
CA LEU A 11 7.21 1.92 -9.00
C LEU A 11 6.52 2.30 -7.69
N LEU A 12 5.26 2.77 -7.76
CA LEU A 12 4.46 3.09 -6.59
C LEU A 12 4.20 1.84 -5.74
N LEU A 13 3.81 0.72 -6.36
CA LEU A 13 3.58 -0.56 -5.67
C LEU A 13 4.84 -1.07 -4.97
N ASP A 14 6.00 -0.97 -5.61
CA ASP A 14 7.27 -1.40 -5.02
C ASP A 14 7.66 -0.53 -3.82
N ASN A 15 7.48 0.80 -3.90
CA ASN A 15 7.68 1.70 -2.77
C ASN A 15 6.76 1.35 -1.59
N ILE A 16 5.49 1.05 -1.85
CA ILE A 16 4.54 0.65 -0.80
C ILE A 16 4.96 -0.66 -0.15
N ARG A 17 5.42 -1.65 -0.93
CA ARG A 17 5.91 -2.94 -0.40
C ARG A 17 7.15 -2.79 0.47
N LEU A 18 8.07 -1.89 0.09
CA LEU A 18 9.22 -1.55 0.91
C LEU A 18 8.79 -0.91 2.23
N GLU A 19 7.84 0.01 2.20
CA GLU A 19 7.32 0.65 3.42
C GLU A 19 6.65 -0.37 4.35
N ILE A 20 5.80 -1.25 3.82
CA ILE A 20 5.20 -2.35 4.60
C ILE A 20 6.29 -3.20 5.27
N SER A 21 7.34 -3.55 4.51
CA SER A 21 8.45 -4.36 5.03
C SER A 21 9.23 -3.64 6.13
N HIS A 22 9.43 -2.32 6.00
CA HIS A 22 10.06 -1.51 7.03
C HIS A 22 9.24 -1.50 8.33
N TYR A 23 7.91 -1.34 8.25
CA TYR A 23 7.05 -1.40 9.43
C TYR A 23 7.11 -2.77 10.11
N TYR A 24 7.14 -3.87 9.35
CA TYR A 24 7.32 -5.21 9.91
C TYR A 24 8.67 -5.36 10.64
N GLN A 25 9.75 -4.87 10.05
CA GLN A 25 11.08 -4.89 10.67
C GLN A 25 11.12 -4.05 11.96
N ALA A 26 10.32 -2.99 12.03
CA ALA A 26 10.11 -2.19 13.24
C ALA A 26 9.12 -2.80 14.24
N GLY A 27 8.57 -3.99 13.96
CA GLY A 27 7.63 -4.70 14.84
C GLY A 27 6.17 -4.24 14.75
N SER A 28 5.79 -3.53 13.69
CA SER A 28 4.43 -3.06 13.44
C SER A 28 3.80 -3.77 12.26
N ASP A 29 2.59 -4.30 12.43
CA ASP A 29 1.77 -4.86 11.34
C ASP A 29 0.98 -3.81 10.55
N VAL A 30 1.04 -2.56 10.99
CA VAL A 30 0.30 -1.45 10.40
C VAL A 30 1.30 -0.49 9.75
N ALA A 31 1.22 -0.41 8.42
CA ALA A 31 1.99 0.54 7.62
C ALA A 31 1.14 1.74 7.23
N LYS A 32 1.76 2.93 7.14
CA LYS A 32 1.09 4.16 6.72
C LYS A 32 1.89 4.78 5.58
N VAL A 33 1.27 4.88 4.42
CA VAL A 33 1.88 5.47 3.23
C VAL A 33 1.18 6.78 2.89
N LYS A 34 1.94 7.85 2.77
CA LYS A 34 1.43 9.14 2.28
C LYS A 34 1.53 9.19 0.76
N LEU A 35 0.39 9.31 0.09
CA LEU A 35 0.30 9.39 -1.37
C LEU A 35 0.39 10.84 -1.86
N LYS A 36 1.02 11.05 -3.02
CA LYS A 36 0.93 12.32 -3.75
C LYS A 36 -0.47 12.47 -4.34
N SER A 37 -0.88 13.70 -4.67
CA SER A 37 -2.20 13.95 -5.29
C SER A 37 -2.44 13.09 -6.53
N THR A 38 -1.42 12.95 -7.40
CA THR A 38 -1.50 12.15 -8.63
C THR A 38 -1.53 10.64 -8.39
N GLU A 39 -1.19 10.20 -7.18
CA GLU A 39 -1.16 8.78 -6.82
C GLU A 39 -2.48 8.32 -6.19
N VAL A 40 -3.33 9.26 -5.75
CA VAL A 40 -4.65 8.99 -5.20
C VAL A 40 -5.55 8.28 -6.22
N ASP A 41 -5.41 8.60 -7.50
CA ASP A 41 -6.18 7.97 -8.58
C ASP A 41 -5.87 6.47 -8.73
N TYR A 42 -4.75 5.99 -8.18
CA TYR A 42 -4.35 4.59 -8.23
C TYR A 42 -4.78 3.78 -7.00
N ILE A 43 -5.50 4.35 -6.04
CA ILE A 43 -5.79 3.69 -4.75
C ILE A 43 -6.47 2.33 -4.92
N GLU A 44 -7.46 2.23 -5.80
CA GLU A 44 -8.17 0.96 -6.00
C GLU A 44 -7.25 -0.12 -6.61
N LEU A 45 -6.38 0.27 -7.56
CA LEU A 45 -5.37 -0.63 -8.12
C LEU A 45 -4.31 -1.01 -7.09
N ILE A 46 -3.90 -0.08 -6.22
CA ILE A 46 -2.98 -0.37 -5.11
C ILE A 46 -3.58 -1.43 -4.19
N LYS A 47 -4.85 -1.25 -3.78
CA LYS A 47 -5.55 -2.20 -2.91
C LYS A 47 -5.65 -3.58 -3.57
N GLU A 48 -6.03 -3.62 -4.85
CA GLU A 48 -6.14 -4.87 -5.62
C GLU A 48 -4.80 -5.62 -5.66
N HIS A 49 -3.72 -4.93 -6.05
CA HIS A 49 -2.39 -5.53 -6.20
C HIS A 49 -1.73 -5.93 -4.88
N LEU A 50 -2.15 -5.34 -3.76
CA LEU A 50 -1.63 -5.65 -2.43
C LEU A 50 -2.58 -6.51 -1.62
N SER A 51 -3.74 -6.89 -2.16
CA SER A 51 -4.74 -7.68 -1.46
C SER A 51 -4.20 -9.08 -1.15
N ILE A 52 -4.22 -9.44 0.12
CA ILE A 52 -3.94 -10.77 0.64
C ILE A 52 -4.91 -11.05 1.79
N ASP A 53 -5.12 -12.33 2.12
CA ASP A 53 -6.05 -12.70 3.19
C ASP A 53 -5.65 -12.05 4.53
N GLY A 54 -6.65 -11.48 5.21
CA GLY A 54 -6.47 -10.75 6.47
C GLY A 54 -5.90 -9.33 6.35
N ARG A 55 -5.51 -8.84 5.17
CA ARG A 55 -5.05 -7.44 5.00
C ARG A 55 -6.24 -6.50 4.80
N THR A 56 -6.22 -5.36 5.48
CA THR A 56 -7.24 -4.31 5.32
C THR A 56 -6.62 -2.96 4.97
N PHE A 57 -7.41 -2.12 4.32
CA PHE A 57 -6.96 -0.82 3.78
C PHE A 57 -7.93 0.29 4.19
N THR A 58 -7.39 1.36 4.75
CA THR A 58 -8.15 2.58 5.08
C THR A 58 -7.44 3.77 4.47
N PHE A 59 -8.15 4.55 3.65
CA PHE A 59 -7.61 5.76 3.06
C PHE A 59 -8.25 7.00 3.68
N ASP A 60 -7.42 7.93 4.16
CA ASP A 60 -7.84 9.25 4.59
C ASP A 60 -7.59 10.26 3.47
N GLU A 61 -8.67 10.76 2.85
CA GLU A 61 -8.60 11.72 1.75
C GLU A 61 -8.01 13.07 2.16
N ALA A 62 -8.25 13.53 3.39
CA ALA A 62 -7.80 14.83 3.85
C ALA A 62 -6.28 14.86 4.03
N THR A 63 -5.71 13.76 4.54
CA THR A 63 -4.26 13.63 4.75
C THR A 63 -3.53 12.92 3.60
N ARG A 64 -4.28 12.29 2.69
CA ARG A 64 -3.81 11.38 1.63
C ARG A 64 -2.97 10.23 2.18
N VAL A 65 -3.37 9.69 3.33
CA VAL A 65 -2.67 8.57 3.97
C VAL A 65 -3.44 7.28 3.72
N LEU A 66 -2.77 6.31 3.09
CA LEU A 66 -3.22 4.94 3.00
C LEU A 66 -2.64 4.14 4.18
N THR A 67 -3.52 3.69 5.07
CA THR A 67 -3.19 2.76 6.14
C THR A 67 -3.42 1.34 5.65
N ILE A 68 -2.40 0.50 5.79
CA ILE A 68 -2.38 -0.90 5.39
C ILE A 68 -2.17 -1.72 6.66
N ASP A 69 -3.22 -2.40 7.12
CA ASP A 69 -3.18 -3.21 8.33
C ASP A 69 -3.11 -4.68 7.95
N SER A 70 -2.00 -5.32 8.32
CA SER A 70 -1.72 -6.73 8.08
C SER A 70 -1.71 -7.57 9.36
N SER A 71 -2.26 -7.06 10.46
CA SER A 71 -2.27 -7.72 11.78
C SER A 71 -3.02 -9.06 11.81
N LYS A 72 -3.91 -9.27 10.83
CA LYS A 72 -4.67 -10.52 10.65
C LYS A 72 -4.16 -11.37 9.50
N CYS A 73 -3.07 -10.98 8.83
CA CYS A 73 -2.46 -11.78 7.78
C CYS A 73 -1.84 -13.03 8.40
N GLN A 74 -2.05 -14.18 7.77
CA GLN A 74 -1.28 -15.38 8.12
C GLN A 74 0.19 -15.15 7.73
N ARG A 75 1.06 -15.12 8.74
CA ARG A 75 2.51 -15.13 8.51
C ARG A 75 2.90 -16.58 8.21
N PRO A 76 3.62 -16.86 7.12
CA PRO A 76 4.21 -18.17 6.94
C PRO A 76 5.12 -18.46 8.15
N ASP A 77 4.81 -19.57 8.80
CA ASP A 77 5.51 -20.17 9.94
C ASP A 77 6.94 -20.61 9.61
#